data_AF-A0A9X2F579-F1
#
_entry.id   AF-A0A9X2F579-F1
#
_cell.length_a   1.000
_cell.length_b   1.000
_cell.length_c   1.000
_cell.angle_alpha   90.00
_cell.angle_beta   90.00
_cell.angle_gamma   90.00
#
_symmetry.space_group_name_H-M   'P 1'
#
loop_
_entity.id
_entity.type
_entity.pdbx_description
1 polymer ?
#
loop_
_entity_poly.entity_id
_entity_poly.type
_entity_poly.pdbx_seq_one_letter_code
_entity_poly.pdbx_strand_id
1 'polypeptide(L)'
;MPSDLLHWPDDVLRRATWTNSPASGQRTFGRLLATMAACGLLYGAAMGSFGAVAGGSNWPLQMLYSALKVPLLLSVTFVISVPSFYVMNALFGLGGDFAVALRNLLATQAGFTVLLAAFAPLTLFWYATDGDYSRALVANGVMFAAASLASQRLLRGYYRPLVAGNARHRKMMWLWTGLYALVAIQMAWLLRPFIGSPDKQVTFFRPEAWDNAYLKVWELVVRVFS
;
A
#
# COMPACT_ATOMS: atom_id res chain seq x y z
N MET A 1 20.91 16.10 -14.56
CA MET A 1 19.64 16.17 -13.81
C MET A 1 19.36 14.88 -13.01
N PRO A 2 20.11 14.55 -11.93
CA PRO A 2 19.75 13.43 -11.04
C PRO A 2 19.28 13.89 -9.63
N SER A 3 19.26 15.20 -9.35
CA SER A 3 18.92 15.75 -8.02
C SER A 3 17.44 15.67 -7.66
N ASP A 4 16.53 15.46 -8.63
CA ASP A 4 15.09 15.60 -8.39
C ASP A 4 14.46 14.39 -7.65
N LEU A 5 15.04 13.20 -7.74
CA LEU A 5 14.44 11.96 -7.22
C LEU A 5 14.23 11.99 -5.70
N LEU A 6 15.13 12.64 -4.95
CA LEU A 6 15.02 12.76 -3.50
C LEU A 6 13.92 13.75 -3.06
N HIS A 7 13.54 14.69 -3.92
CA HIS A 7 12.54 15.70 -3.59
C HIS A 7 11.11 15.19 -3.83
N TRP A 8 10.92 14.18 -4.67
CA TRP A 8 9.59 13.66 -4.99
C TRP A 8 8.81 13.14 -3.77
N PRO A 9 9.42 12.41 -2.81
CA PRO A 9 8.74 12.02 -1.58
C PRO A 9 8.26 13.21 -0.74
N ASP A 10 9.09 14.24 -0.55
CA ASP A 10 8.73 15.45 0.19
C ASP A 10 7.61 16.22 -0.51
N ASP A 11 7.69 16.34 -1.85
CA ASP A 11 6.65 16.96 -2.66
C ASP A 11 5.29 16.26 -2.54
N VAL A 12 5.28 14.92 -2.48
CA VAL A 12 4.05 14.13 -2.27
C VAL A 12 3.48 14.41 -0.86
N LEU A 13 4.32 14.44 0.17
CA LEU A 13 3.86 14.74 1.54
C LEU A 13 3.34 16.18 1.67
N ARG A 14 4.00 17.14 1.02
CA ARG A 14 3.62 18.56 0.99
C ARG A 14 2.46 18.85 0.05
N ARG A 15 2.03 17.89 -0.77
CA ARG A 15 1.00 18.05 -1.81
C ARG A 15 1.38 19.15 -2.79
N ALA A 16 2.62 19.12 -3.30
CA ALA A 16 3.13 20.07 -4.29
C ALA A 16 2.21 20.14 -5.52
N THR A 17 2.10 21.31 -6.14
CA THR A 17 1.14 21.60 -7.21
C THR A 17 1.28 20.70 -8.44
N TRP A 18 2.46 20.13 -8.69
CA TRP A 18 2.65 19.19 -9.81
C TRP A 18 2.01 17.83 -9.57
N THR A 19 1.77 17.44 -8.31
CA THR A 19 1.19 16.13 -7.95
C THR A 19 -0.31 16.03 -8.29
N ASN A 20 -0.99 17.16 -8.46
CA ASN A 20 -2.42 17.25 -8.78
C ASN A 20 -2.74 18.09 -10.03
N SER A 21 -1.75 18.67 -10.71
CA SER A 21 -1.99 19.55 -11.87
C SER A 21 -2.44 18.78 -13.13
N PRO A 22 -3.46 19.30 -13.87
CA PRO A 22 -3.88 18.75 -15.17
C PRO A 22 -2.77 18.75 -16.24
N ALA A 23 -1.92 19.77 -16.24
CA ALA A 23 -1.05 20.17 -17.36
C ALA A 23 0.18 19.29 -17.62
N SER A 24 0.50 18.34 -16.74
CA SER A 24 1.70 17.48 -16.82
C SER A 24 1.38 15.98 -16.67
N GLY A 25 0.17 15.58 -17.06
CA GLY A 25 -0.47 14.31 -16.68
C GLY A 25 0.39 13.05 -16.78
N GLN A 26 1.07 12.81 -17.92
CA GLN A 26 1.78 11.56 -18.15
C GLN A 26 3.12 11.47 -17.41
N ARG A 27 3.85 12.58 -17.30
CA ARG A 27 5.11 12.66 -16.54
C ARG A 27 4.85 12.57 -15.04
N THR A 28 3.78 13.18 -14.55
CA THR A 28 3.35 13.09 -13.14
C THR A 28 2.99 11.66 -12.76
N PHE A 29 2.22 10.96 -13.59
CA PHE A 29 1.87 9.55 -13.36
C PHE A 29 3.12 8.68 -13.22
N GLY A 30 4.08 8.83 -14.15
CA GLY A 30 5.34 8.09 -14.10
C GLY A 30 6.14 8.36 -12.83
N ARG A 31 6.22 9.62 -12.39
CA ARG A 31 6.92 10.00 -11.15
C ARG A 31 6.25 9.41 -9.91
N LEU A 32 4.92 9.48 -9.80
CA LEU A 32 4.19 8.92 -8.65
C LEU A 32 4.35 7.40 -8.57
N LEU A 33 4.27 6.70 -9.72
CA LEU A 33 4.53 5.26 -9.78
C LEU A 33 5.97 4.92 -9.42
N ALA A 34 6.94 5.72 -9.87
CA ALA A 34 8.35 5.54 -9.52
C ALA A 34 8.59 5.76 -8.01
N THR A 35 7.98 6.78 -7.40
CA THR A 35 8.03 6.99 -5.95
C THR A 35 7.40 5.81 -5.21
N MET A 36 6.23 5.36 -5.65
CA MET A 36 5.54 4.20 -5.07
C MET A 36 6.39 2.93 -5.16
N ALA A 37 7.02 2.69 -6.30
CA ALA A 37 7.92 1.56 -6.52
C ALA A 37 9.17 1.66 -5.63
N ALA A 38 9.88 2.79 -5.67
CA ALA A 38 11.12 2.98 -4.92
C ALA A 38 10.91 2.88 -3.41
N CYS A 39 9.94 3.60 -2.85
CA CYS A 39 9.64 3.55 -1.42
C CYS A 39 9.06 2.20 -1.00
N GLY A 40 8.22 1.58 -1.85
CA GLY A 40 7.70 0.24 -1.63
C GLY A 40 8.80 -0.83 -1.58
N LEU A 41 9.76 -0.78 -2.52
CA LEU A 41 10.93 -1.66 -2.55
C LEU A 41 11.78 -1.51 -1.28
N LEU A 42 12.04 -0.26 -0.86
CA LEU A 42 12.82 0.02 0.35
C LEU A 42 12.18 -0.60 1.60
N TYR A 43 10.89 -0.37 1.81
CA TYR A 43 10.20 -0.93 2.96
C TYR A 43 10.05 -2.45 2.87
N GLY A 44 9.76 -3.00 1.70
CA GLY A 44 9.66 -4.45 1.50
C GLY A 44 11.00 -5.16 1.71
N ALA A 45 12.13 -4.54 1.36
CA ALA A 45 13.46 -5.05 1.68
C ALA A 45 13.71 -5.04 3.20
N ALA A 46 13.36 -3.95 3.89
CA ALA A 46 13.47 -3.88 5.35
C ALA A 46 12.61 -4.96 6.04
N MET A 47 11.36 -5.15 5.59
CA MET A 47 10.47 -6.21 6.09
C MET A 47 11.04 -7.61 5.85
N GLY A 48 11.57 -7.87 4.64
CA GLY A 48 12.11 -9.18 4.25
C GLY A 48 13.46 -9.51 4.89
N SER A 49 14.15 -8.51 5.46
CA SER A 49 15.42 -8.69 6.20
C SER A 49 15.27 -9.52 7.48
N PHE A 50 14.05 -9.74 7.97
CA PHE A 50 13.78 -10.62 9.11
C PHE A 50 14.41 -12.00 8.94
N GLY A 51 14.43 -12.55 7.72
CA GLY A 51 15.05 -13.84 7.44
C GLY A 51 16.54 -13.88 7.76
N ALA A 52 17.25 -12.74 7.70
CA ALA A 52 18.66 -12.65 8.05
C ALA A 52 18.86 -12.73 9.57
N VAL A 53 17.98 -12.09 10.35
CA VAL A 53 17.99 -12.11 11.82
C VAL A 53 17.56 -13.49 12.34
N ALA A 54 16.57 -14.11 11.70
CA ALA A 54 16.04 -15.41 12.07
C ALA A 54 16.92 -16.60 11.62
N GLY A 55 18.09 -16.35 11.02
CA GLY A 55 19.05 -17.40 10.65
C GLY A 55 18.66 -18.23 9.41
N GLY A 56 17.76 -17.73 8.56
CA GLY A 56 17.32 -18.44 7.35
C GLY A 56 18.39 -18.44 6.26
N SER A 57 18.71 -19.62 5.71
CA SER A 57 19.73 -19.78 4.66
C SER A 57 19.41 -19.02 3.35
N ASN A 58 18.13 -18.77 3.08
CA ASN A 58 17.64 -18.11 1.86
C ASN A 58 17.16 -16.66 2.10
N TRP A 59 17.70 -15.99 3.12
CA TRP A 59 17.31 -14.62 3.49
C TRP A 59 17.42 -13.58 2.35
N PRO A 60 18.40 -13.64 1.41
CA PRO A 60 18.47 -12.64 0.33
C PRO A 60 17.31 -12.77 -0.66
N LEU A 61 16.89 -14.00 -0.96
CA LEU A 61 15.75 -14.31 -1.81
C LEU A 61 14.45 -13.84 -1.16
N GLN A 62 14.29 -14.07 0.14
CA GLN A 62 13.14 -13.56 0.89
C GLN A 62 13.09 -12.03 0.87
N MET A 63 14.23 -11.36 1.05
CA MET A 63 14.33 -9.90 0.98
C MET A 63 13.88 -9.38 -0.40
N LEU A 64 14.37 -9.99 -1.47
CA LEU A 64 14.00 -9.61 -2.85
C LEU A 64 12.50 -9.84 -3.12
N TYR A 65 11.96 -10.99 -2.73
CA TYR A 65 10.54 -11.27 -2.91
C TYR A 65 9.65 -10.31 -2.12
N SER A 66 10.02 -10.01 -0.88
CA SER A 66 9.28 -9.08 -0.03
C SER A 66 9.35 -7.64 -0.58
N ALA A 67 10.53 -7.22 -1.05
CA ALA A 67 10.73 -5.95 -1.72
C ALA A 67 9.83 -5.79 -2.95
N LEU A 68 9.77 -6.79 -3.83
CA LEU A 68 8.95 -6.74 -5.05
C LEU A 68 7.45 -6.83 -4.76
N LYS A 69 7.05 -7.56 -3.71
CA LYS A 69 5.64 -7.78 -3.37
C LYS A 69 4.94 -6.53 -2.87
N VAL A 70 5.59 -5.67 -2.10
CA VAL A 70 4.97 -4.45 -1.55
C VAL A 70 4.47 -3.48 -2.65
N PRO A 71 5.29 -3.05 -3.62
CA PRO A 71 4.82 -2.18 -4.70
C PRO A 71 3.85 -2.91 -5.65
N LEU A 72 4.01 -4.23 -5.85
CA LEU A 72 3.10 -5.04 -6.64
C LEU A 72 1.72 -5.11 -6.00
N LEU A 73 1.66 -5.35 -4.69
CA LEU A 73 0.43 -5.36 -3.88
C LEU A 73 -0.36 -4.07 -4.13
N LEU A 74 0.29 -2.91 -3.97
CA LEU A 74 -0.37 -1.61 -4.10
C LEU A 74 -0.80 -1.30 -5.53
N SER A 75 0.06 -1.60 -6.51
CA SER A 75 -0.22 -1.35 -7.93
C SER A 75 -1.39 -2.19 -8.43
N VAL A 76 -1.36 -3.50 -8.16
CA VAL A 76 -2.40 -4.43 -8.60
C VAL A 76 -3.72 -4.15 -7.90
N THR A 77 -3.69 -3.93 -6.58
CA THR A 77 -4.88 -3.52 -5.81
C THR A 77 -5.50 -2.26 -6.38
N PHE A 78 -4.68 -1.26 -6.72
CA PHE A 78 -5.14 -0.02 -7.32
C PHE A 78 -5.82 -0.28 -8.67
N VAL A 79 -5.16 -0.97 -9.60
CA VAL A 79 -5.70 -1.29 -10.93
C VAL A 79 -7.02 -2.05 -10.84
N ILE A 80 -7.11 -3.05 -9.97
CA ILE A 80 -8.36 -3.84 -9.76
C ILE A 80 -9.49 -2.94 -9.22
N SER A 81 -9.17 -1.95 -8.39
CA SER A 81 -10.17 -1.04 -7.82
C SER A 81 -10.64 0.08 -8.77
N VAL A 82 -9.88 0.40 -9.82
CA VAL A 82 -10.19 1.47 -10.79
C VAL A 82 -11.56 1.30 -11.49
N PRO A 83 -11.91 0.14 -12.07
CA PRO A 83 -13.19 0.01 -12.78
C PRO A 83 -14.40 0.24 -11.87
N SER A 84 -14.37 -0.30 -10.64
CA SER A 84 -15.42 -0.03 -9.65
C SER A 84 -15.49 1.45 -9.30
N PHE A 85 -14.35 2.10 -9.08
CA PHE A 85 -14.29 3.54 -8.81
C PHE A 85 -14.86 4.38 -9.96
N TYR A 86 -14.56 4.00 -11.21
CA TYR A 86 -15.11 4.67 -12.39
C TYR A 86 -16.64 4.58 -12.45
N VAL A 87 -17.20 3.38 -12.29
CA VAL A 87 -18.66 3.18 -12.29
C VAL A 87 -19.31 3.99 -11.18
N MET A 88 -18.74 3.99 -9.98
CA MET A 88 -19.27 4.78 -8.86
C MET A 88 -19.20 6.28 -9.15
N ASN A 89 -18.11 6.79 -9.74
CA ASN A 89 -18.03 8.20 -10.15
C ASN A 89 -19.10 8.56 -11.18
N ALA A 90 -19.38 7.68 -12.14
CA ALA A 90 -20.46 7.87 -13.10
C ALA A 90 -21.83 7.91 -12.39
N LEU A 91 -22.12 6.97 -11.49
CA LEU A 91 -23.39 6.88 -10.75
C LEU A 91 -23.66 8.09 -9.85
N PHE A 92 -22.62 8.68 -9.25
CA PHE A 92 -22.75 9.85 -8.39
C PHE A 92 -22.76 11.18 -9.17
N GLY A 93 -22.61 11.13 -10.50
CA GLY A 93 -22.52 12.31 -11.37
C GLY A 93 -21.19 13.06 -11.23
N LEU A 94 -20.10 12.36 -10.92
CA LEU A 94 -18.75 12.89 -10.67
C LEU A 94 -17.76 12.57 -11.80
N GLY A 95 -18.24 12.03 -12.93
CA GLY A 95 -17.41 11.54 -14.03
C GLY A 95 -16.45 12.58 -14.62
N GLY A 96 -16.81 13.87 -14.61
CA GLY A 96 -15.95 14.95 -15.13
C GLY A 96 -14.65 15.14 -14.34
N ASP A 97 -14.65 14.84 -13.04
CA ASP A 97 -13.49 14.98 -12.16
C ASP A 97 -12.67 13.68 -12.03
N PHE A 98 -13.08 12.60 -12.72
CA PHE A 98 -12.51 11.26 -12.53
C PHE A 98 -10.99 11.22 -12.68
N ALA A 99 -10.44 11.88 -13.71
CA ALA A 99 -9.00 11.90 -13.95
C ALA A 99 -8.23 12.61 -12.82
N VAL A 100 -8.81 13.67 -12.24
CA VAL A 100 -8.23 14.40 -11.11
C VAL A 100 -8.33 13.55 -9.84
N ALA A 101 -9.48 12.92 -9.59
CA ALA A 101 -9.68 12.02 -8.48
C ALA A 101 -8.71 10.83 -8.52
N LEU A 102 -8.53 10.21 -9.70
CA LEU A 102 -7.60 9.11 -9.89
C LEU A 102 -6.14 9.50 -9.60
N ARG A 103 -5.71 10.70 -10.05
CA ARG A 103 -4.39 11.25 -9.73
C ARG A 103 -4.20 11.49 -8.25
N ASN A 104 -5.20 12.08 -7.58
CA ASN A 104 -5.20 12.31 -6.14
C ASN A 104 -5.09 11.00 -5.35
N LEU A 105 -5.76 9.94 -5.82
CA LEU A 105 -5.64 8.60 -5.23
C LEU A 105 -4.24 8.03 -5.44
N LEU A 106 -3.68 8.10 -6.65
CA LEU A 106 -2.32 7.64 -6.93
C LEU A 106 -1.27 8.41 -6.12
N ALA A 107 -1.42 9.73 -5.97
CA ALA A 107 -0.54 10.55 -5.13
C ALA A 107 -0.63 10.15 -3.66
N THR A 108 -1.83 9.84 -3.17
CA THR A 108 -2.04 9.30 -1.82
C THR A 108 -1.38 7.91 -1.65
N GLN A 109 -1.43 7.04 -2.67
CA GLN A 109 -0.76 5.74 -2.67
C GLN A 109 0.78 5.88 -2.62
N ALA A 110 1.34 6.80 -3.42
CA ALA A 110 2.75 7.14 -3.32
C ALA A 110 3.09 7.65 -1.90
N GLY A 111 2.28 8.55 -1.34
CA GLY A 111 2.47 9.06 0.02
C GLY A 111 2.40 7.97 1.09
N PHE A 112 1.52 6.98 0.93
CA PHE A 112 1.46 5.80 1.78
C PHE A 112 2.76 4.99 1.76
N THR A 113 3.36 4.76 0.58
CA THR A 113 4.67 4.08 0.50
C THR A 113 5.81 4.90 1.08
N VAL A 114 5.77 6.23 0.96
CA VAL A 114 6.77 7.12 1.59
C VAL A 114 6.69 6.99 3.12
N LEU A 115 5.47 6.97 3.68
CA LEU A 115 5.25 6.75 5.10
C LEU A 115 5.74 5.37 5.56
N LEU A 116 5.50 4.32 4.77
CA LEU A 116 6.07 2.99 5.04
C LEU A 116 7.61 3.02 5.01
N ALA A 117 8.21 3.62 4.00
CA ALA A 117 9.67 3.75 3.91
C ALA A 117 10.25 4.51 5.11
N ALA A 118 9.54 5.50 5.65
CA ALA A 118 9.94 6.20 6.88
C ALA A 118 9.90 5.29 8.13
N PHE A 119 9.07 4.24 8.13
CA PHE A 119 9.04 3.22 9.19
C PHE A 119 10.06 2.09 9.00
N ALA A 120 10.75 2.01 7.85
CA ALA A 120 11.79 1.00 7.61
C ALA A 120 12.87 0.93 8.70
N PRO A 121 13.52 2.04 9.15
CA PRO A 121 14.52 1.97 10.22
C PRO A 121 13.93 1.49 11.56
N LEU A 122 12.66 1.83 11.84
CA LEU A 122 11.96 1.37 13.03
C LEU A 122 11.70 -0.14 12.99
N THR A 123 11.30 -0.67 11.83
CA THR A 123 11.15 -2.12 11.61
C THR A 123 12.47 -2.86 11.80
N LEU A 124 13.57 -2.34 11.24
CA LEU A 124 14.91 -2.93 11.39
C LEU A 124 15.38 -2.93 12.86
N PHE A 125 15.17 -1.83 13.58
CA PHE A 125 15.49 -1.74 15.00
C PHE A 125 14.69 -2.75 15.83
N TRP A 126 13.40 -2.94 15.52
CA TRP A 126 12.57 -3.94 16.17
C TRP A 126 13.09 -5.36 15.95
N TYR A 127 13.45 -5.71 14.71
CA TYR A 127 14.03 -7.01 14.39
C TYR A 127 15.37 -7.26 15.08
N ALA A 128 16.18 -6.22 15.27
CA ALA A 128 17.44 -6.35 16.03
C ALA A 128 17.21 -6.63 17.52
N THR A 129 16.03 -6.31 18.05
CA THR A 129 15.68 -6.48 19.47
C THR A 129 15.01 -7.83 19.75
N ASP A 130 14.18 -8.31 18.82
CA ASP A 130 13.36 -9.50 19.01
C ASP A 130 13.28 -10.35 17.74
N GLY A 131 13.65 -11.62 17.85
CA GLY A 131 13.70 -12.60 16.75
C GLY A 131 12.43 -13.44 16.61
N ASP A 132 11.37 -13.18 17.39
CA ASP A 132 10.13 -13.94 17.32
C ASP A 132 9.32 -13.58 16.05
N TYR A 133 9.04 -14.59 15.22
CA TYR A 133 8.28 -14.47 13.98
C TYR A 133 6.87 -13.89 14.18
N SER A 134 6.17 -14.28 15.26
CA SER A 134 4.80 -13.83 15.53
C SER A 134 4.79 -12.33 15.89
N ARG A 135 5.78 -11.89 16.67
CA ARG A 135 5.94 -10.48 17.03
C ARG A 135 6.36 -9.64 15.83
N ALA A 136 7.24 -10.16 14.96
CA ALA A 136 7.60 -9.52 13.70
C ALA A 136 6.38 -9.33 12.77
N LEU A 137 5.49 -10.34 12.68
CA LEU A 137 4.27 -10.25 11.89
C LEU A 137 3.33 -9.15 12.40
N VAL A 138 3.11 -9.09 13.71
CA VAL A 138 2.26 -8.06 14.34
C VAL A 138 2.89 -6.68 14.18
N ALA A 139 4.19 -6.52 14.40
CA ALA A 139 4.89 -5.24 14.26
C ALA A 139 4.75 -4.67 12.85
N ASN A 140 4.96 -5.47 11.80
CA ASN A 140 4.75 -5.02 10.43
C ASN A 140 3.29 -4.67 10.15
N GLY A 141 2.35 -5.47 10.65
CA GLY A 141 0.91 -5.17 10.57
C GLY A 141 0.58 -3.80 11.17
N VAL A 142 1.16 -3.48 12.33
CA VAL A 142 1.02 -2.17 12.98
C VAL A 142 1.61 -1.05 12.13
N MET A 143 2.80 -1.23 11.53
CA MET A 143 3.39 -0.22 10.63
C MET A 143 2.50 0.06 9.40
N PHE A 144 1.95 -0.99 8.78
CA PHE A 144 1.00 -0.84 7.67
C PHE A 144 -0.27 -0.11 8.10
N ALA A 145 -0.84 -0.48 9.25
CA ALA A 145 -2.02 0.17 9.80
C ALA A 145 -1.76 1.66 10.11
N ALA A 146 -0.65 1.96 10.78
CA ALA A 146 -0.24 3.32 11.10
C ALA A 146 -0.01 4.17 9.84
N ALA A 147 0.69 3.63 8.84
CA ALA A 147 0.89 4.31 7.56
C ALA A 147 -0.43 4.55 6.82
N SER A 148 -1.37 3.59 6.87
CA SER A 148 -2.69 3.70 6.23
C SER A 148 -3.56 4.76 6.91
N LEU A 149 -3.53 4.83 8.24
CA LEU A 149 -4.22 5.86 9.01
C LEU A 149 -3.61 7.25 8.75
N ALA A 150 -2.28 7.35 8.69
CA ALA A 150 -1.60 8.59 8.39
C ALA A 150 -1.87 9.07 6.95
N SER A 151 -1.93 8.16 5.97
CA SER A 151 -2.24 8.51 4.58
C SER A 151 -3.66 9.02 4.39
N GLN A 152 -4.61 8.72 5.31
CA GLN A 152 -5.94 9.34 5.28
C GLN A 152 -5.88 10.87 5.42
N ARG A 153 -4.87 11.41 6.12
CA ARG A 153 -4.66 12.86 6.19
C ARG A 153 -4.23 13.44 4.84
N LEU A 154 -3.37 12.73 4.11
CA LEU A 154 -2.98 13.09 2.74
C LEU A 154 -4.18 13.02 1.80
N LEU A 155 -4.96 11.95 1.87
CA LEU A 155 -6.16 11.76 1.04
C LEU A 155 -7.15 12.91 1.21
N ARG A 156 -7.48 13.26 2.46
CA ARG A 156 -8.35 14.41 2.79
C ARG A 156 -7.76 15.72 2.24
N GLY A 157 -6.45 15.86 2.30
CA GLY A 157 -5.72 17.00 1.77
C GLY A 157 -5.83 17.13 0.24
N TYR A 158 -5.67 16.02 -0.49
CA TYR A 158 -5.79 15.96 -1.94
C TYR A 158 -7.23 16.12 -2.43
N TYR A 159 -8.21 15.58 -1.69
CA TYR A 159 -9.64 15.69 -2.03
C TYR A 159 -10.26 17.04 -1.64
N ARG A 160 -9.60 17.88 -0.83
CA ARG A 160 -10.18 19.14 -0.35
C ARG A 160 -10.71 20.05 -1.48
N PRO A 161 -9.99 20.28 -2.60
CA PRO A 161 -10.50 21.09 -3.70
C PRO A 161 -11.73 20.47 -4.39
N LEU A 162 -11.73 19.14 -4.58
CA LEU A 162 -12.85 18.41 -5.18
C LEU A 162 -14.11 18.52 -4.28
N VAL A 163 -13.94 18.34 -2.97
CA VAL A 163 -15.04 18.45 -2.00
C VAL A 163 -15.60 19.87 -1.91
N ALA A 164 -14.75 20.89 -2.07
CA ALA A 164 -15.19 22.28 -2.12
C ALA A 164 -16.03 22.59 -3.36
N GLY A 165 -15.71 21.98 -4.51
CA GLY A 165 -16.52 22.08 -5.73
C GLY A 165 -17.82 21.25 -5.67
N ASN A 166 -17.76 20.05 -5.11
CA ASN A 166 -18.93 19.17 -4.96
C ASN A 166 -18.80 18.27 -3.73
N ALA A 167 -19.70 18.45 -2.75
CA ALA A 167 -19.68 17.71 -1.49
C ALA A 167 -19.85 16.18 -1.65
N ARG A 168 -20.36 15.69 -2.79
CA ARG A 168 -20.48 14.25 -3.07
C ARG A 168 -19.11 13.56 -3.15
N HIS A 169 -18.05 14.29 -3.52
CA HIS A 169 -16.67 13.78 -3.50
C HIS A 169 -16.24 13.27 -2.11
N ARG A 170 -16.80 13.82 -1.03
CA ARG A 170 -16.53 13.34 0.34
C ARG A 170 -17.09 11.93 0.57
N LYS A 171 -18.30 11.66 0.09
CA LYS A 171 -18.91 10.32 0.16
C LYS A 171 -18.14 9.34 -0.72
N MET A 172 -17.80 9.77 -1.94
CA MET A 172 -17.01 8.99 -2.89
C MET A 172 -15.64 8.59 -2.31
N MET A 173 -14.94 9.52 -1.67
CA MET A 173 -13.65 9.27 -1.01
C MET A 173 -13.75 8.13 0.01
N TRP A 174 -14.73 8.19 0.92
CA TRP A 174 -14.90 7.15 1.95
C TRP A 174 -15.33 5.81 1.38
N LEU A 175 -16.22 5.84 0.38
CA LEU A 175 -16.69 4.64 -0.31
C LEU A 175 -15.55 3.94 -1.06
N TRP A 176 -14.69 4.73 -1.72
CA TRP A 176 -13.47 4.23 -2.34
C TRP A 176 -12.49 3.67 -1.30
N THR A 177 -12.28 4.36 -0.16
CA THR A 177 -11.39 3.86 0.89
C THR A 177 -11.85 2.50 1.41
N GLY A 178 -13.16 2.32 1.61
CA GLY A 178 -13.73 1.03 2.00
C GLY A 178 -13.51 -0.06 0.94
N LEU A 179 -13.82 0.24 -0.32
CA LEU A 179 -13.62 -0.70 -1.43
C LEU A 179 -12.14 -1.08 -1.59
N TYR A 180 -11.24 -0.09 -1.53
CA TYR A 180 -9.81 -0.32 -1.64
C TYR A 180 -9.29 -1.18 -0.49
N ALA A 181 -9.73 -0.92 0.75
CA ALA A 181 -9.35 -1.71 1.91
C ALA A 181 -9.75 -3.20 1.76
N LEU A 182 -10.96 -3.47 1.26
CA LEU A 182 -11.41 -4.82 0.96
C LEU A 182 -10.49 -5.50 -0.07
N VAL A 183 -10.29 -4.88 -1.23
CA VAL A 183 -9.42 -5.46 -2.26
C VAL A 183 -7.99 -5.65 -1.74
N ALA A 184 -7.46 -4.68 -0.98
CA ALA A 184 -6.13 -4.75 -0.40
C ALA A 184 -5.96 -5.92 0.58
N ILE A 185 -6.96 -6.20 1.42
CA ILE A 185 -6.95 -7.34 2.36
C ILE A 185 -6.89 -8.66 1.59
N GLN A 186 -7.72 -8.81 0.55
CA GLN A 186 -7.72 -10.02 -0.29
C GLN A 186 -6.38 -10.18 -1.04
N MET A 187 -5.85 -9.09 -1.60
CA MET A 187 -4.56 -9.12 -2.29
C MET A 187 -3.41 -9.41 -1.32
N ALA A 188 -3.46 -8.86 -0.10
CA ALA A 188 -2.50 -9.20 0.93
C ALA A 188 -2.56 -10.69 1.27
N TRP A 189 -3.75 -11.29 1.37
CA TRP A 189 -3.89 -12.73 1.60
C TRP A 189 -3.24 -13.58 0.49
N LEU A 190 -3.53 -13.24 -0.76
CA LEU A 190 -3.04 -13.91 -1.98
C LEU A 190 -1.51 -13.86 -2.10
N LEU A 191 -0.89 -12.72 -1.75
CA LEU A 191 0.56 -12.52 -1.90
C LEU A 191 1.41 -13.07 -0.75
N ARG A 192 0.78 -13.64 0.30
CA ARG A 192 1.54 -14.23 1.41
C ARG A 192 2.44 -15.38 0.91
N PRO A 193 3.64 -15.53 1.49
CA PRO A 193 4.17 -14.78 2.63
C PRO A 193 4.89 -13.48 2.23
N PHE A 194 4.68 -12.42 3.01
CA PHE A 194 5.51 -11.19 2.94
C PHE A 194 6.72 -11.25 3.87
N ILE A 195 6.65 -12.01 4.97
CA ILE A 195 7.76 -12.26 5.89
C ILE A 195 8.07 -13.76 5.83
N GLY A 196 9.34 -14.11 5.63
CA GLY A 196 9.78 -15.50 5.58
C GLY A 196 9.61 -16.17 6.93
N SER A 197 9.01 -17.36 6.95
CA SER A 197 8.97 -18.21 8.14
C SER A 197 10.27 -19.02 8.23
N PRO A 198 10.92 -19.11 9.41
CA PRO A 198 12.16 -19.88 9.57
C PRO A 198 12.06 -21.34 9.12
N ASP A 199 10.88 -21.95 9.30
CA ASP A 199 10.66 -23.38 9.10
C ASP A 199 10.06 -23.75 7.72
N LYS A 200 9.86 -22.79 6.80
CA LYS A 200 9.29 -23.08 5.46
C LYS A 200 10.17 -22.60 4.33
N GLN A 201 10.12 -23.32 3.22
CA GLN A 201 10.81 -22.92 1.99
C GLN A 201 10.32 -21.55 1.51
N VAL A 202 11.26 -20.73 1.03
CA VAL A 202 10.98 -19.43 0.46
C VAL A 202 10.21 -19.63 -0.85
N THR A 203 8.93 -19.24 -0.87
CA THR A 203 8.08 -19.33 -2.07
C THR A 203 7.49 -17.97 -2.41
N PHE A 204 7.32 -17.74 -3.72
CA PHE A 204 6.72 -16.50 -4.21
C PHE A 204 5.19 -16.47 -3.98
N PHE A 205 4.50 -17.59 -4.19
CA PHE A 205 3.10 -17.80 -3.79
C PHE A 205 2.97 -19.09 -2.96
N ARG A 206 2.03 -19.11 -2.01
CA ARG A 206 1.65 -20.36 -1.33
C ARG A 206 0.73 -21.21 -2.22
N PRO A 207 0.75 -22.55 -2.07
CA PRO A 207 -0.20 -23.42 -2.76
C PRO A 207 -1.67 -23.06 -2.47
N GLU A 208 -1.97 -22.57 -1.25
CA GLU A 208 -3.32 -22.15 -0.84
C GLU A 208 -3.66 -20.68 -1.18
N ALA A 209 -2.88 -20.03 -2.06
CA ALA A 209 -3.03 -18.59 -2.33
C ALA A 209 -4.40 -18.21 -2.92
N TRP A 210 -5.06 -19.14 -3.61
CA TRP A 210 -6.35 -18.91 -4.27
C TRP A 210 -7.58 -19.00 -3.33
N ASP A 211 -7.37 -19.29 -2.04
CA ASP A 211 -8.44 -19.27 -1.05
C ASP A 211 -9.00 -17.86 -0.83
N ASN A 212 -10.30 -17.76 -0.57
CA ASN A 212 -10.96 -16.51 -0.25
C ASN A 212 -10.67 -16.10 1.21
N ALA A 213 -10.01 -14.94 1.41
CA ALA A 213 -9.62 -14.47 2.73
C ALA A 213 -10.84 -14.20 3.63
N TYR A 214 -11.95 -13.73 3.05
CA TYR A 214 -13.17 -13.43 3.77
C TYR A 214 -13.83 -14.69 4.33
N LEU A 215 -13.85 -15.77 3.54
CA LEU A 215 -14.38 -17.05 4.00
C LEU A 215 -13.57 -17.60 5.18
N LYS A 216 -12.24 -17.50 5.13
CA LYS A 216 -11.38 -17.93 6.24
C LYS A 216 -11.60 -17.11 7.52
N VAL A 217 -11.78 -15.79 7.41
CA VAL A 217 -12.09 -14.93 8.56
C VAL A 217 -13.48 -15.30 9.12
N TRP A 218 -14.46 -15.50 8.25
CA TRP A 218 -15.81 -15.92 8.64
C TRP A 218 -15.80 -17.29 9.34
N GLU A 219 -15.11 -18.29 8.79
CA GLU A 219 -14.93 -19.60 9.43
C GLU A 219 -14.25 -19.49 10.80
N LEU A 220 -13.24 -18.63 10.93
CA LEU A 220 -12.56 -18.38 12.21
C LEU A 220 -13.52 -17.77 13.24
N VAL A 221 -14.33 -16.80 12.83
CA VAL A 221 -15.36 -16.19 13.67
C VAL A 221 -16.38 -17.25 14.08
N VAL A 222 -16.95 -18.00 13.14
CA VAL A 222 -17.92 -19.06 13.42
C VAL A 222 -17.35 -20.11 14.39
N ARG A 223 -16.10 -20.54 14.20
CA ARG A 223 -15.44 -21.53 15.06
C ARG A 223 -15.15 -21.02 16.48
N VAL A 224 -15.01 -19.71 16.67
CA VAL A 224 -14.84 -19.10 18.01
C VAL A 224 -16.19 -19.00 18.74
N PHE A 225 -17.30 -18.90 17.99
CA PHE A 225 -18.65 -18.78 18.53
C PHE A 225 -19.47 -20.08 18.51
N SER A 226 -18.88 -21.20 18.09
CA SER A 226 -19.47 -22.56 18.10
C SER A 226 -18.78 -23.44 19.14
#